data_AF-A0A7S1D4D6-F1
#
_entry.id   AF-A0A7S1D4D6-F1
#
_cell.length_a   1.000
_cell.length_b   1.000
_cell.length_c   1.000
_cell.angle_alpha   90.00
_cell.angle_beta   90.00
_cell.angle_gamma   90.00
#
_symmetry.space_group_name_H-M   'P 1'
#
loop_
_entity.id
_entity.type
_entity.pdbx_description
1 polymer ?
#
loop_
_entity_poly.entity_id
_entity_poly.type
_entity_poly.pdbx_seq_one_letter_code
_entity_poly.pdbx_strand_id
1 'polypeptide(L)'
;SFYNFRLRNHVQRQHEHPSKAMPAPRDLIGPCTKTHHSHNESYSCAKPWETNDCNPGDNVCTHRAQFHHAISRLGLTPMNTTDELDLLDHHTMSIQPTTQPVFFLELSQLSGSSSSNNDDNDDNDDGPEEEENKERLEQLRLDLQEFLGIEALPPMRPYHKPYTRVKGEINICDNQYQDVRNVLLQHGQKASTWILRYLLMSPQAIVSSRPQFVQLVQQWQYDPCTTPTTSTTTND
;
A
#
# COMPACT_ATOMS: atom_id res chain seq x y z
N SER A 1 -11.68 7.48 -4.72
CA SER A 1 -10.33 6.99 -4.44
C SER A 1 -9.74 6.35 -5.68
N PHE A 2 -8.57 6.81 -6.13
CA PHE A 2 -7.91 6.30 -7.34
C PHE A 2 -6.69 5.45 -6.94
N TYR A 3 -6.50 4.29 -7.56
CA TYR A 3 -5.35 3.42 -7.30
C TYR A 3 -4.34 3.52 -8.45
N ASN A 4 -3.07 3.79 -8.13
CA ASN A 4 -1.96 3.84 -9.09
C ASN A 4 -0.85 2.88 -8.64
N PHE A 5 -0.48 1.90 -9.47
CA PHE A 5 0.71 1.06 -9.25
C PHE A 5 1.68 1.20 -10.43
N ARG A 6 2.94 1.54 -10.14
CA ARG A 6 4.06 1.54 -11.11
C ARG A 6 5.30 0.96 -10.43
N LEU A 7 5.75 -0.22 -10.87
CA LEU A 7 7.04 -0.79 -10.47
C LEU A 7 8.17 -0.11 -11.27
N ARG A 8 9.22 0.37 -10.60
CA ARG A 8 10.44 0.92 -11.22
C ARG A 8 11.66 0.05 -10.92
N ASN A 9 12.61 0.11 -11.85
CA ASN A 9 13.71 -0.82 -12.10
C ASN A 9 14.79 -0.95 -11.02
N HIS A 10 15.43 -2.12 -11.08
CA HIS A 10 16.61 -2.58 -10.32
C HIS A 10 17.76 -1.58 -10.26
N VAL A 11 18.23 -1.31 -9.04
CA VAL A 11 19.58 -0.77 -8.77
C VAL A 11 20.40 -1.91 -8.16
N GLN A 12 21.52 -2.23 -8.80
CA GLN A 12 22.47 -3.26 -8.35
C GLN A 12 23.44 -2.60 -7.34
N ARG A 13 23.40 -3.00 -6.06
CA ARG A 13 24.46 -2.68 -5.09
C ARG A 13 25.17 -3.95 -4.67
N GLN A 14 26.49 -3.94 -4.83
CA GLN A 14 27.42 -4.88 -4.21
C GLN A 14 27.89 -4.25 -2.90
N HIS A 15 27.77 -4.95 -1.77
CA HIS A 15 28.77 -5.03 -0.69
C HIS A 15 28.31 -6.05 0.36
N GLU A 16 29.26 -6.88 0.78
CA GLU A 16 29.09 -8.10 1.55
C GLU A 16 28.92 -7.83 3.05
N HIS A 17 27.71 -7.99 3.55
CA HIS A 17 27.43 -8.52 4.89
C HIS A 17 26.31 -9.55 4.73
N PRO A 18 26.34 -10.70 5.43
CA PRO A 18 25.27 -11.70 5.35
C PRO A 18 24.07 -11.24 6.18
N SER A 19 23.57 -10.04 5.94
CA SER A 19 22.17 -9.76 6.18
C SER A 19 21.41 -10.67 5.21
N LYS A 20 20.47 -11.49 5.68
CA LYS A 20 19.54 -12.16 4.77
C LYS A 20 18.92 -11.05 3.92
N ALA A 21 19.26 -11.04 2.63
CA ALA A 21 18.75 -10.04 1.71
C ALA A 21 17.22 -10.11 1.74
N MET A 22 16.56 -8.94 1.63
CA MET A 22 15.12 -8.89 1.43
C MET A 22 14.73 -9.87 0.30
N PRO A 23 13.61 -10.61 0.44
CA PRO A 23 13.12 -11.48 -0.62
C PRO A 23 13.03 -10.71 -1.93
N ALA A 24 13.39 -11.33 -3.06
CA ALA A 24 13.27 -10.66 -4.33
C ALA A 24 11.77 -10.34 -4.59
N PRO A 25 11.42 -9.27 -5.33
CA PRO A 25 10.01 -8.93 -5.58
C PRO A 25 9.18 -10.10 -6.12
N ARG A 26 9.78 -11.01 -6.90
CA ARG A 26 9.15 -12.25 -7.38
C ARG A 26 8.73 -13.19 -6.24
N ASP A 27 9.47 -13.21 -5.14
CA ASP A 27 9.20 -14.05 -3.97
C ASP A 27 8.07 -13.45 -3.11
N LEU A 28 7.61 -12.24 -3.42
CA LEU A 28 6.45 -11.60 -2.79
C LEU A 28 5.18 -11.72 -3.65
N ILE A 29 5.30 -12.12 -4.92
CA ILE A 29 4.20 -12.22 -5.89
C ILE A 29 3.79 -13.70 -6.03
N GLY A 30 2.72 -14.09 -5.32
CA GLY A 30 2.02 -15.38 -5.50
C GLY A 30 2.87 -16.67 -5.37
N PRO A 31 2.25 -17.85 -5.59
CA PRO A 31 2.96 -19.12 -5.67
C PRO A 31 3.73 -19.22 -6.99
N CYS A 32 5.07 -19.16 -6.93
CA CYS A 32 5.90 -19.51 -8.08
C CYS A 32 6.02 -21.03 -8.17
N THR A 33 5.51 -21.64 -9.25
CA THR A 33 5.67 -23.08 -9.49
C THR A 33 7.00 -23.35 -10.18
N LYS A 34 7.76 -24.35 -9.72
CA LYS A 34 8.90 -24.88 -10.47
C LYS A 34 8.38 -25.61 -11.71
N THR A 35 8.59 -25.03 -12.88
CA THR A 35 8.32 -25.72 -14.14
C THR A 35 9.57 -26.50 -14.54
N HIS A 36 9.49 -27.83 -14.52
CA HIS A 36 10.54 -28.68 -15.07
C HIS A 36 10.46 -28.66 -16.60
N HIS A 37 11.24 -27.80 -17.24
CA HIS A 37 11.59 -27.95 -18.64
C HIS A 37 12.93 -28.67 -18.74
N SER A 38 13.01 -29.69 -19.62
CA SER A 38 14.14 -30.61 -19.68
C SER A 38 15.46 -29.85 -19.73
N HIS A 39 16.29 -30.07 -18.72
CA HIS A 39 17.67 -29.59 -18.55
C HIS A 39 17.92 -28.17 -18.01
N ASN A 40 16.91 -27.36 -17.66
CA ASN A 40 17.16 -26.11 -16.91
C ASN A 40 16.08 -25.86 -15.85
N GLU A 41 16.49 -25.67 -14.60
CA GLU A 41 15.60 -25.16 -13.56
C GLU A 41 15.23 -23.71 -13.89
N SER A 42 14.03 -23.50 -14.42
CA SER A 42 13.46 -22.17 -14.62
C SER A 42 12.32 -21.96 -13.63
N TYR A 43 12.43 -20.90 -12.85
CA TYR A 43 11.35 -20.44 -11.99
C TYR A 43 10.40 -19.61 -12.85
N SER A 44 9.31 -20.23 -13.30
CA SER A 44 8.18 -19.51 -13.86
C SER A 44 7.27 -19.09 -12.70
N CYS A 45 7.51 -17.90 -12.15
CA CYS A 45 6.44 -17.26 -11.41
C CYS A 45 5.34 -17.00 -12.43
N ALA A 46 4.18 -17.64 -12.25
CA ALA A 46 3.01 -17.34 -13.07
C ALA A 46 2.93 -15.82 -13.18
N LYS A 47 2.88 -15.31 -14.40
CA LYS A 47 2.73 -13.86 -14.56
C LYS A 47 1.54 -13.43 -13.72
N PRO A 48 1.47 -12.19 -13.21
CA PRO A 48 0.39 -11.79 -12.30
C PRO A 48 -1.04 -11.98 -12.86
N TRP A 49 -1.18 -12.27 -14.16
CA TRP A 49 -2.43 -12.62 -14.84
C TRP A 49 -2.56 -14.11 -15.25
N GLU A 50 -1.54 -14.93 -15.00
CA GLU A 50 -1.48 -16.38 -15.30
C GLU A 50 -1.68 -17.25 -14.05
N THR A 51 -1.77 -16.66 -12.85
CA THR A 51 -2.36 -17.38 -11.72
C THR A 51 -3.81 -17.68 -12.10
N ASN A 52 -4.22 -18.95 -12.01
CA ASN A 52 -5.50 -19.53 -12.47
C ASN A 52 -6.81 -18.83 -12.01
N ASP A 53 -6.71 -17.69 -11.34
CA ASP A 53 -7.82 -16.92 -10.80
C ASP A 53 -8.22 -15.71 -11.66
N CYS A 54 -7.48 -15.44 -12.75
CA CYS A 54 -7.95 -14.57 -13.83
C CYS A 54 -7.98 -15.40 -15.12
N ASN A 55 -9.17 -15.84 -15.51
CA ASN A 55 -9.30 -16.61 -16.74
C ASN A 55 -9.04 -15.68 -17.94
N PRO A 56 -8.40 -16.18 -19.01
CA PRO A 56 -8.34 -15.46 -20.27
C PRO A 56 -9.77 -15.11 -20.73
N GLY A 57 -10.11 -13.81 -20.69
CA GLY A 57 -11.47 -13.31 -20.97
C GLY A 57 -12.10 -12.52 -19.83
N ASP A 58 -11.56 -12.61 -18.61
CA ASP A 58 -12.00 -11.77 -17.50
C ASP A 58 -11.51 -10.33 -17.71
N ASN A 59 -12.45 -9.38 -17.63
CA ASN A 59 -12.15 -7.96 -17.86
C ASN A 59 -11.47 -7.29 -16.66
N VAL A 60 -11.53 -7.89 -15.46
CA VAL A 60 -11.03 -7.31 -14.21
C VAL A 60 -10.44 -8.38 -13.30
N CYS A 61 -9.25 -8.11 -12.76
CA CYS A 61 -8.57 -8.94 -11.76
C CYS A 61 -8.49 -8.21 -10.41
N THR A 62 -9.15 -8.74 -9.38
CA THR A 62 -9.16 -8.13 -8.04
C THR A 62 -8.14 -8.71 -7.08
N HIS A 63 -7.48 -9.83 -7.41
CA HIS A 63 -6.51 -10.50 -6.52
C HIS A 63 -5.37 -9.57 -6.06
N ARG A 64 -4.98 -8.60 -6.89
CA ARG A 64 -3.94 -7.61 -6.54
C ARG A 64 -4.37 -6.64 -5.44
N ALA A 65 -5.66 -6.55 -5.13
CA ALA A 65 -6.16 -5.78 -3.99
C ALA A 65 -5.86 -6.49 -2.66
N GLN A 66 -5.46 -7.77 -2.66
CA GLN A 66 -5.02 -8.52 -1.48
C GLN A 66 -3.56 -8.20 -1.14
N PHE A 67 -3.17 -6.92 -1.11
CA PHE A 67 -1.78 -6.54 -0.88
C PHE A 67 -1.27 -6.98 0.50
N HIS A 68 -2.16 -7.16 1.49
CA HIS A 68 -1.82 -7.70 2.80
C HIS A 68 -1.26 -9.12 2.72
N HIS A 69 -1.63 -9.91 1.70
CA HIS A 69 -1.01 -11.21 1.46
C HIS A 69 0.47 -11.07 1.17
N ALA A 70 0.84 -10.16 0.25
CA ALA A 70 2.25 -9.93 -0.08
C ALA A 70 3.06 -9.46 1.15
N ILE A 71 2.47 -8.60 1.99
CA ILE A 71 3.13 -8.11 3.21
C ILE A 71 3.26 -9.23 4.25
N SER A 72 2.25 -10.09 4.42
CA SER A 72 2.28 -11.20 5.39
C SER A 72 3.44 -12.18 5.15
N ARG A 73 3.86 -12.34 3.89
CA ARG A 73 5.01 -13.18 3.51
C ARG A 73 6.33 -12.70 4.11
N LEU A 74 6.43 -11.44 4.52
CA LEU A 74 7.61 -10.94 5.22
C LEU A 74 7.76 -11.53 6.63
N GLY A 75 6.78 -12.30 7.12
CA GLY A 75 6.85 -12.96 8.42
C GLY A 75 6.93 -11.97 9.58
N LEU A 76 6.31 -10.80 9.41
CA LEU A 76 6.29 -9.74 10.43
C LEU A 76 5.37 -10.11 11.59
N THR A 77 4.40 -10.99 11.37
CA THR A 77 3.44 -11.45 12.39
C THR A 77 3.62 -12.95 12.65
N PRO A 78 3.18 -13.45 13.82
CA PRO A 78 3.32 -14.88 14.16
C PRO A 78 2.54 -15.83 13.24
N MET A 79 1.39 -15.41 12.70
CA MET A 79 0.51 -16.25 11.84
C MET A 79 0.18 -17.61 12.47
N ASN A 80 -0.02 -17.64 13.78
CA ASN A 80 -0.22 -18.87 14.55
C ASN A 80 -1.65 -19.05 15.09
N THR A 81 -2.57 -18.13 14.76
CA THR A 81 -3.99 -18.22 15.11
C THR A 81 -4.83 -18.46 13.87
N THR A 82 -5.91 -19.21 14.01
CA THR A 82 -6.89 -19.42 12.93
C THR A 82 -7.48 -18.08 12.47
N ASP A 83 -7.85 -17.21 13.40
CA ASP A 83 -8.37 -15.87 13.11
C ASP A 83 -7.45 -15.03 12.22
N GLU A 84 -6.13 -15.09 12.44
CA GLU A 84 -5.16 -14.37 11.60
C GLU A 84 -5.06 -14.99 10.21
N LEU A 85 -4.99 -16.32 10.13
CA LEU A 85 -4.87 -17.05 8.87
C LEU A 85 -6.12 -16.90 7.99
N ASP A 86 -7.31 -16.84 8.60
CA ASP A 86 -8.57 -16.62 7.89
C ASP A 86 -8.66 -15.23 7.25
N LEU A 87 -7.98 -14.23 7.82
CA LEU A 87 -7.87 -12.89 7.20
C LEU A 87 -6.92 -12.86 6.00
N LEU A 88 -5.99 -13.82 5.95
CA LEU A 88 -5.00 -13.96 4.89
C LEU A 88 -5.44 -14.91 3.79
N ASP A 89 -6.57 -15.62 3.94
CA ASP A 89 -7.10 -16.56 2.94
C ASP A 89 -6.07 -17.58 2.41
N HIS A 90 -4.99 -17.83 3.15
CA HIS A 90 -3.96 -18.77 2.74
C HIS A 90 -3.35 -19.51 3.93
N HIS A 91 -3.38 -20.84 3.85
CA HIS A 91 -2.57 -21.74 4.69
C HIS A 91 -1.33 -22.24 3.94
N THR A 92 -1.16 -21.84 2.69
CA THR A 92 -0.25 -22.48 1.73
C THR A 92 0.79 -21.54 1.14
N MET A 93 0.76 -20.23 1.41
CA MET A 93 1.80 -19.35 0.89
C MET A 93 3.12 -19.54 1.64
N SER A 94 4.22 -19.51 0.89
CA SER A 94 5.55 -19.51 1.46
C SER A 94 5.82 -18.18 2.15
N ILE A 95 6.05 -18.25 3.46
CA ILE A 95 6.55 -17.16 4.29
C ILE A 95 8.07 -17.10 4.12
N GLN A 96 8.59 -15.90 3.93
CA GLN A 96 10.00 -15.57 3.85
C GLN A 96 10.31 -14.56 4.97
N PRO A 97 10.47 -15.02 6.22
CA PRO A 97 10.62 -14.13 7.36
C PRO A 97 11.82 -13.21 7.19
N THR A 98 11.60 -11.90 7.28
CA THR A 98 12.68 -10.94 7.47
C THR A 98 13.01 -10.83 8.95
N THR A 99 14.30 -10.65 9.26
CA THR A 99 14.77 -10.30 10.60
C THR A 99 14.96 -8.80 10.79
N GLN A 100 14.81 -8.03 9.71
CA GLN A 100 14.97 -6.58 9.71
C GLN A 100 13.60 -5.93 9.94
N PRO A 101 13.53 -4.88 10.76
CA PRO A 101 12.31 -4.11 10.89
C PRO A 101 11.95 -3.48 9.53
N VAL A 102 10.66 -3.30 9.30
CA VAL A 102 10.09 -2.73 8.08
C VAL A 102 9.44 -1.40 8.46
N PHE A 103 9.84 -0.35 7.75
CA PHE A 103 9.28 0.97 7.90
C PHE A 103 8.11 1.17 6.93
N PHE A 104 6.93 1.46 7.48
CA PHE A 104 5.73 1.82 6.73
C PHE A 104 5.54 3.33 6.80
N LEU A 105 5.26 3.91 5.63
CA LEU A 105 4.92 5.31 5.48
C LEU A 105 3.76 5.44 4.53
N GLU A 106 3.04 6.54 4.67
CA GLU A 106 1.95 6.89 3.78
C GLU A 106 2.42 8.00 2.83
N LEU A 107 2.06 7.89 1.55
CA LEU A 107 2.65 8.75 0.52
C LEU A 107 2.13 10.19 0.53
N SER A 108 0.93 10.45 1.07
CA SER A 108 0.42 11.81 1.28
C SER A 108 1.24 12.58 2.31
N GLN A 109 1.96 11.90 3.21
CA GLN A 109 2.97 12.55 4.07
C GLN A 109 4.08 13.22 3.25
N LEU A 110 4.30 12.80 2.00
CA LEU A 110 5.26 13.42 1.08
C LEU A 110 4.62 14.51 0.22
N SER A 111 3.29 14.54 0.06
CA SER A 111 2.64 15.55 -0.78
C SER A 111 2.52 16.87 -0.04
N GLY A 112 3.06 17.94 -0.60
CA GLY A 112 2.76 19.29 -0.15
C GLY A 112 1.38 19.72 -0.66
N SER A 113 0.70 20.60 0.08
CA SER A 113 -0.46 21.35 -0.40
C SER A 113 -0.05 22.15 -1.64
N SER A 114 -0.17 21.53 -2.81
CA SER A 114 0.27 22.12 -4.07
C SER A 114 -0.89 22.87 -4.69
N SER A 115 -1.45 23.83 -3.97
CA SER A 115 -2.38 24.80 -4.56
C SER A 115 -1.55 25.84 -5.30
N SER A 116 -0.93 25.45 -6.41
CA SER A 116 -0.25 26.42 -7.28
C SER A 116 -0.65 26.16 -8.72
N ASN A 117 -1.86 26.59 -9.04
CA ASN A 117 -2.17 27.06 -10.38
C ASN A 117 -1.84 28.56 -10.37
N ASN A 118 -0.59 28.92 -10.70
CA ASN A 118 -0.14 30.10 -11.45
C ASN A 118 -0.86 31.47 -11.34
N ASP A 119 -1.68 31.77 -10.34
CA ASP A 119 -2.15 33.12 -10.08
C ASP A 119 -1.17 33.79 -9.11
N ASP A 120 -0.16 34.44 -9.70
CA ASP A 120 0.97 35.16 -9.08
C ASP A 120 0.56 36.34 -8.16
N ASN A 121 -0.67 36.38 -7.65
CA ASN A 121 -1.14 37.45 -6.78
C ASN A 121 -2.16 36.93 -5.77
N ASP A 122 -1.73 36.22 -4.72
CA ASP A 122 -2.56 36.18 -3.53
C ASP A 122 -1.75 36.09 -2.25
N ASP A 123 -2.16 36.93 -1.30
CA ASP A 123 -1.49 37.28 -0.06
C ASP A 123 -1.49 36.09 0.92
N ASN A 124 -0.29 35.61 1.28
CA ASN A 124 0.20 35.06 2.57
C ASN A 124 -0.75 34.32 3.57
N ASP A 125 -1.92 33.82 3.18
CA ASP A 125 -2.78 33.05 4.08
C ASP A 125 -2.40 31.56 3.99
N ASP A 126 -1.33 31.20 4.70
CA ASP A 126 -0.98 29.80 5.00
C ASP A 126 -2.13 29.20 5.82
N GLY A 127 -3.10 28.60 5.13
CA GLY A 127 -4.23 27.95 5.77
C GLY A 127 -3.80 26.81 6.70
N PRO A 128 -4.64 26.44 7.69
CA PRO A 128 -4.31 25.45 8.73
C PRO A 128 -3.93 24.06 8.18
N GLU A 129 -4.36 23.72 6.96
CA GLU A 129 -4.01 22.46 6.30
C GLU A 129 -2.53 22.41 5.87
N GLU A 130 -1.95 23.54 5.48
CA GLU A 130 -0.54 23.59 5.09
C GLU A 130 0.38 23.41 6.29
N GLU A 131 0.05 24.03 7.43
CA GLU A 131 0.78 23.85 8.68
C GLU A 131 0.75 22.38 9.13
N GLU A 132 -0.42 21.73 9.11
CA GLU A 132 -0.56 20.31 9.45
C GLU A 132 0.29 19.42 8.53
N ASN A 133 0.36 19.73 7.24
CA ASN A 133 1.21 18.98 6.30
C ASN A 133 2.71 19.21 6.55
N LYS A 134 3.13 20.42 6.93
CA LYS A 134 4.51 20.72 7.33
C LYS A 134 4.90 19.91 8.57
N GLU A 135 4.02 19.85 9.58
CA GLU A 135 4.22 19.04 10.78
C GLU A 135 4.33 17.54 10.46
N ARG A 136 3.46 17.02 9.60
CA ARG A 136 3.49 15.60 9.17
C ARG A 136 4.79 15.24 8.44
N LEU A 137 5.26 16.13 7.56
CA LEU A 137 6.51 15.91 6.83
C LEU A 137 7.73 15.94 7.77
N GLU A 138 7.70 16.83 8.77
CA GLU A 138 8.75 16.89 9.79
C GLU A 138 8.72 15.64 10.69
N GLN A 139 7.54 15.17 11.09
CA GLN A 139 7.41 13.90 11.83
C GLN A 139 7.97 12.72 11.04
N LEU A 140 7.66 12.61 9.75
CA LEU A 140 8.24 11.59 8.88
C LEU A 140 9.77 11.66 8.84
N ARG A 141 10.35 12.88 8.86
CA ARG A 141 11.80 13.09 8.89
C ARG A 141 12.42 12.50 10.15
N LEU A 142 11.81 12.80 11.30
CA LEU A 142 12.27 12.33 12.61
C LEU A 142 12.13 10.81 12.73
N ASP A 143 10.99 10.26 12.35
CA ASP A 143 10.73 8.81 12.38
C ASP A 143 11.73 8.05 11.49
N LEU A 144 12.02 8.57 10.30
CA LEU A 144 12.96 7.96 9.37
C LEU A 144 14.41 8.05 9.88
N GLN A 145 14.76 9.18 10.50
CA GLN A 145 16.07 9.38 11.13
C GLN A 145 16.30 8.37 12.26
N GLU A 146 15.30 8.19 13.13
CA GLU A 146 15.32 7.20 14.21
C GLU A 146 15.42 5.78 13.64
N PHE A 147 14.58 5.43 12.67
CA PHE A 147 14.57 4.09 12.05
C PHE A 147 15.92 3.74 11.41
N LEU A 148 16.58 4.69 10.77
CA LEU A 148 17.88 4.50 10.12
C LEU A 148 19.06 4.58 11.11
N GLY A 149 18.85 5.04 12.35
CA GLY A 149 19.91 5.24 13.34
C GLY A 149 20.95 6.29 12.92
N ILE A 150 20.51 7.34 12.23
CA ILE A 150 21.39 8.44 11.78
C ILE A 150 21.13 9.72 12.57
N GLU A 151 22.14 10.58 12.66
CA GLU A 151 22.09 11.76 13.54
C GLU A 151 21.17 12.87 13.02
N ALA A 152 21.19 13.14 11.71
CA ALA A 152 20.39 14.21 11.12
C ALA A 152 20.05 13.91 9.65
N LEU A 153 18.77 13.92 9.32
CA LEU A 153 18.32 14.02 7.94
C LEU A 153 18.13 15.49 7.53
N PRO A 154 18.51 15.88 6.29
CA PRO A 154 18.21 17.22 5.79
C PRO A 154 16.68 17.43 5.77
N PRO A 155 16.20 18.68 5.89
CA PRO A 155 14.77 18.98 5.76
C PRO A 155 14.21 18.37 4.47
N MET A 156 13.12 17.62 4.59
CA MET A 156 12.46 17.07 3.43
C MET A 156 11.67 18.17 2.74
N ARG A 157 11.72 18.16 1.41
CA ARG A 157 10.89 19.04 0.59
C ARG A 157 9.64 18.28 0.18
N PRO A 158 8.48 18.93 0.16
CA PRO A 158 7.29 18.31 -0.36
C PRO A 158 7.52 17.83 -1.80
N TYR A 159 7.07 16.61 -2.08
CA TYR A 159 7.15 16.00 -3.39
C TYR A 159 5.90 16.34 -4.19
N HIS A 160 6.08 17.16 -5.22
CA HIS A 160 5.03 17.52 -6.15
C HIS A 160 5.08 16.61 -7.36
N LYS A 161 4.13 15.67 -7.45
CA LYS A 161 3.90 14.93 -8.68
C LYS A 161 2.64 15.45 -9.35
N PRO A 162 2.73 16.00 -10.58
CA PRO A 162 1.53 16.39 -11.30
C PRO A 162 0.64 15.16 -11.46
N TYR A 163 -0.57 15.25 -10.91
CA TYR A 163 -1.58 14.21 -11.13
C TYR A 163 -1.95 14.24 -12.61
N THR A 164 -1.53 13.21 -13.34
CA THR A 164 -1.96 13.03 -14.71
C THR A 164 -3.19 12.14 -14.67
N ARG A 165 -4.36 12.72 -14.98
CA ARG A 165 -5.57 11.92 -15.19
C ARG A 165 -5.27 10.87 -16.24
N VAL A 166 -5.48 9.62 -15.88
CA VAL A 166 -5.34 8.52 -16.82
C VAL A 166 -6.62 8.52 -17.67
N LYS A 167 -6.49 8.50 -19.00
CA LYS A 167 -7.68 8.35 -19.85
C LYS A 167 -8.35 7.01 -19.53
N GLY A 168 -9.66 7.02 -19.35
CA GLY A 168 -10.45 5.82 -19.02
C GLY A 168 -10.59 5.54 -17.52
N GLU A 169 -10.58 6.58 -16.68
CA GLU A 169 -10.98 6.45 -15.27
C GLU A 169 -12.39 5.85 -15.17
N ILE A 170 -12.51 4.74 -14.43
CA ILE A 170 -13.79 4.12 -14.12
C ILE A 170 -14.36 4.71 -12.84
N ASN A 171 -15.67 4.90 -12.79
CA ASN A 171 -16.36 5.20 -11.54
C ASN A 171 -16.80 3.89 -10.89
N ILE A 172 -16.08 3.44 -9.85
CA ILE A 172 -16.39 2.20 -9.11
C ILE A 172 -17.78 2.22 -8.45
N CYS A 173 -18.41 3.39 -8.37
CA CYS A 173 -19.76 3.54 -7.81
C CYS A 173 -20.89 3.25 -8.80
N ASP A 174 -20.60 3.16 -10.11
CA ASP A 174 -21.62 2.78 -11.08
C ASP A 174 -22.12 1.34 -10.84
N ASN A 175 -23.42 1.12 -11.00
CA ASN A 175 -24.07 -0.17 -10.71
C ASN A 175 -23.42 -1.36 -11.44
N GLN A 176 -22.90 -1.16 -12.65
CA GLN A 176 -22.22 -2.21 -13.43
C GLN A 176 -20.94 -2.76 -12.77
N TYR A 177 -20.37 -2.04 -11.80
CA TYR A 177 -19.18 -2.47 -11.06
C TYR A 177 -19.48 -2.93 -9.63
N GLN A 178 -20.76 -3.10 -9.27
CA GLN A 178 -21.16 -3.48 -7.91
C GLN A 178 -20.47 -4.77 -7.43
N ASP A 179 -20.38 -5.80 -8.28
CA ASP A 179 -19.75 -7.07 -7.92
C ASP A 179 -18.24 -6.91 -7.65
N VAL A 180 -17.55 -6.18 -8.53
CA VAL A 180 -16.13 -5.86 -8.34
C VAL A 180 -15.93 -5.06 -7.06
N ARG A 181 -16.80 -4.06 -6.81
CA ARG A 181 -16.77 -3.23 -5.60
C ARG A 181 -16.93 -4.08 -4.34
N ASN A 182 -17.87 -5.03 -4.33
CA ASN A 182 -18.10 -5.92 -3.20
C ASN A 182 -16.85 -6.76 -2.87
N VAL A 183 -16.19 -7.30 -3.90
CA VAL A 183 -14.95 -8.08 -3.72
C VAL A 183 -13.80 -7.19 -3.21
N LEU A 184 -13.63 -6.00 -3.77
CA LEU A 184 -12.62 -5.04 -3.30
C LEU A 184 -12.86 -4.62 -1.86
N LEU A 185 -14.11 -4.40 -1.47
CA LEU A 185 -14.50 -4.06 -0.10
C LEU A 185 -14.19 -5.21 0.86
N GLN A 186 -14.49 -6.45 0.48
CA GLN A 186 -14.15 -7.63 1.27
C GLN A 186 -12.63 -7.73 1.50
N HIS A 187 -11.82 -7.50 0.45
CA HIS A 187 -10.36 -7.46 0.58
C HIS A 187 -9.89 -6.31 1.47
N GLY A 188 -10.47 -5.12 1.32
CA GLY A 188 -10.17 -3.95 2.15
C GLY A 188 -10.46 -4.20 3.63
N GLN A 189 -11.59 -4.84 3.95
CA GLN A 189 -11.97 -5.21 5.32
C GLN A 189 -10.99 -6.21 5.95
N LYS A 190 -10.65 -7.28 5.22
CA LYS A 190 -9.67 -8.27 5.68
C LYS A 190 -8.28 -7.65 5.89
N ALA A 191 -7.81 -6.88 4.91
CA ALA A 191 -6.52 -6.21 4.97
C ALA A 191 -6.44 -5.23 6.14
N SER A 192 -7.45 -4.37 6.30
CA SER A 192 -7.53 -3.40 7.39
C SER A 192 -7.53 -4.10 8.76
N THR A 193 -8.36 -5.13 8.91
CA THR A 193 -8.43 -5.92 10.16
C THR A 193 -7.10 -6.56 10.48
N TRP A 194 -6.46 -7.20 9.49
CA TRP A 194 -5.16 -7.85 9.68
C TRP A 194 -4.07 -6.84 10.07
N ILE A 195 -4.01 -5.70 9.37
CA ILE A 195 -3.03 -4.66 9.64
C ILE A 195 -3.17 -4.14 11.08
N LEU A 196 -4.39 -3.75 11.45
CA LEU A 196 -4.64 -3.10 12.74
C LEU A 196 -4.47 -4.06 13.91
N ARG A 197 -4.91 -5.33 13.77
CA ARG A 197 -4.88 -6.31 14.86
C ARG A 197 -3.57 -7.08 14.98
N TYR A 198 -2.87 -7.30 13.88
CA TYR A 198 -1.67 -8.16 13.86
C TYR A 198 -0.42 -7.40 13.41
N LEU A 199 -0.41 -6.82 12.21
CA LEU A 199 0.80 -6.19 11.66
C LEU A 199 1.33 -5.08 12.58
N LEU A 200 0.45 -4.17 13.00
CA LEU A 200 0.82 -3.03 13.83
C LEU A 200 1.19 -3.41 15.27
N MET A 201 0.91 -4.64 15.70
CA MET A 201 1.34 -5.19 16.98
C MET A 201 2.75 -5.82 16.89
N SER A 202 3.27 -6.02 15.68
CA SER A 202 4.62 -6.52 15.49
C SER A 202 5.66 -5.48 15.91
N PRO A 203 6.66 -5.84 16.73
CA PRO A 203 7.77 -4.95 17.04
C PRO A 203 8.66 -4.67 15.82
N GLN A 204 8.52 -5.45 14.75
CA GLN A 204 9.25 -5.25 13.49
C GLN A 204 8.53 -4.29 12.54
N ALA A 205 7.27 -3.91 12.79
CA ALA A 205 6.53 -2.98 11.96
C ALA A 205 6.61 -1.56 12.54
N ILE A 206 7.52 -0.75 12.00
CA ILE A 206 7.69 0.64 12.39
C ILE A 206 6.84 1.49 11.45
N VAL A 207 6.07 2.43 11.99
CA VAL A 207 5.10 3.22 11.21
C VAL A 207 5.25 4.69 11.54
N SER A 208 5.44 5.50 10.50
CA SER A 208 5.42 6.96 10.66
C SER A 208 4.00 7.51 10.83
N SER A 209 3.85 8.54 11.65
CA SER A 209 2.55 9.17 11.96
C SER A 209 1.43 8.15 12.24
N ARG A 210 1.70 7.21 13.16
CA ARG A 210 0.82 6.07 13.46
C ARG A 210 -0.68 6.41 13.61
N PRO A 211 -1.10 7.49 14.30
CA PRO A 211 -2.52 7.83 14.41
C PRO A 211 -3.20 8.04 13.04
N GLN A 212 -2.53 8.77 12.14
CA GLN A 212 -3.03 9.02 10.78
C GLN A 212 -3.04 7.73 9.95
N PHE A 213 -1.97 6.93 10.04
CA PHE A 213 -1.91 5.63 9.38
C PHE A 213 -3.07 4.72 9.80
N VAL A 214 -3.37 4.66 11.10
CA VAL A 214 -4.49 3.88 11.64
C VAL A 214 -5.83 4.38 11.09
N GLN A 215 -6.06 5.69 11.08
CA GLN A 215 -7.29 6.27 10.53
C GLN A 215 -7.47 5.93 9.05
N LEU A 216 -6.41 6.03 8.25
CA LEU A 216 -6.46 5.72 6.81
C LEU A 216 -6.72 4.23 6.57
N VAL A 217 -6.06 3.35 7.31
CA VAL A 217 -6.30 1.89 7.21
C VAL A 217 -7.71 1.53 7.66
N GLN A 218 -8.25 2.19 8.70
CA GLN A 218 -9.64 1.98 9.14
C GLN A 218 -10.64 2.33 8.04
N GLN A 219 -10.38 3.37 7.24
CA GLN A 219 -11.27 3.78 6.16
C GLN A 219 -11.43 2.70 5.08
N TRP A 220 -10.47 1.79 4.91
CA TRP A 220 -10.55 0.71 3.93
C TRP A 220 -11.65 -0.32 4.20
N GLN A 221 -12.27 -0.27 5.38
CA GLN A 221 -13.39 -1.14 5.75
C GLN A 221 -14.74 -0.66 5.22
N TYR A 222 -14.83 0.59 4.75
CA TYR A 222 -16.08 1.22 4.37
C TYR A 222 -16.21 1.36 2.85
N ASP A 223 -17.44 1.23 2.35
CA ASP A 223 -17.75 1.44 0.94
C ASP A 223 -17.70 2.96 0.64
N PRO A 224 -16.81 3.44 -0.25
CA PRO A 224 -16.74 4.85 -0.60
C PRO A 224 -17.99 5.36 -1.33
N CYS A 225 -18.85 4.47 -1.83
CA CYS A 225 -20.05 4.79 -2.58
C CYS A 225 -21.29 4.96 -1.69
N THR A 226 -21.20 4.63 -0.40
CA THR A 226 -22.32 4.73 0.55
C THR A 226 -22.21 5.93 1.48
N THR A 227 -21.26 6.84 1.26
CA THR A 227 -21.20 8.05 2.08
C THR A 227 -22.52 8.81 1.93
N PRO A 228 -23.14 9.25 3.04
CA PRO A 228 -24.38 9.98 2.97
C PRO A 228 -24.08 11.21 2.12
N THR A 229 -24.76 11.31 0.97
CA THR A 229 -24.82 12.57 0.23
C THR A 229 -25.25 13.59 1.27
N THR A 230 -24.35 14.49 1.66
CA THR A 230 -24.74 15.70 2.39
C THR A 230 -25.71 16.38 1.44
N SER A 231 -26.98 16.08 1.66
CA SER A 231 -28.11 16.52 0.87
C SER A 231 -27.94 18.02 0.78
N THR A 232 -27.65 18.50 -0.43
CA THR A 232 -27.66 19.90 -0.78
C THR A 232 -28.96 20.48 -0.22
N THR A 233 -28.86 21.19 0.91
CA THR A 233 -29.97 21.97 1.45
C THR A 233 -30.27 23.04 0.42
N THR A 234 -31.16 22.74 -0.51
CA THR A 234 -31.78 23.73 -1.37
C THR A 234 -32.65 24.57 -0.45
N ASN A 235 -32.11 25.70 0.01
CA ASN A 235 -32.91 26.75 0.63
C ASN A 235 -33.76 27.35 -0.48
N ASP A 236 -35.02 26.93 -0.55
CA ASP A 236 -36.09 27.65 -1.25
C ASP A 236 -36.48 28.91 -0.48
#